data_AF-A0A830H4Y2-F1
#
_entry.id   AF-A0A830H4Y2-F1
#
_cell.length_a   1.000
_cell.length_b   1.000
_cell.length_c   1.000
_cell.angle_alpha   90.00
_cell.angle_beta   90.00
_cell.angle_gamma   90.00
#
_symmetry.space_group_name_H-M   'P 1'
#
loop_
_entity.id
_entity.type
_entity.pdbx_description
1 polymer ?
#
loop_
_entity_poly.entity_id
_entity_poly.type
_entity_poly.pdbx_seq_one_letter_code
_entity_poly.pdbx_strand_id
1 'polypeptide(L)'
;MIDCDCFCLRRHGNHPSVGKDECVGIFPTWPSPPPKSIILRNPGGVDRSNRRHNMPGDDDDASSAALLARFNAEFLPAALANLPPDVQPTVTAGLCKTFDNPPVASCEMVLSKRLTAYELRHILFFPSEDDAATYYPLLISPPPDGAGDDHAQFKALAKALSQVFLVHSRSWESFMRPYILGGGLTTLLMVMGGLSGSEPRLMARSQAMNVFYRCTNEDLHYWHDTPAKTQTDDRRAHEVMLSLHGELITALVANKPPSPFPGASEMALRILAWYLGWVRHRFGNPKERPLRLSSRLLATIREWAESAAEGSDEKELGIKLHDDFGRFGAIDDSASGASSSSDASETPAGVGALEVDALKHGDDDGGGAKENHEPKPSIVEVFDDDPLGMD
;
A
#
# COMPACT_ATOMS: atom_id res chain seq x y z
N MET A 1 8.28 13.73 -23.79
CA MET A 1 7.72 15.08 -24.01
C MET A 1 6.24 14.95 -23.73
N ILE A 2 5.89 15.02 -22.44
CA ILE A 2 4.52 14.97 -21.94
C ILE A 2 4.31 16.34 -21.30
N ASP A 3 3.37 17.10 -21.85
CA ASP A 3 3.05 18.46 -21.41
C ASP A 3 2.60 18.45 -19.95
N CYS A 4 3.34 19.18 -19.12
CA CYS A 4 3.00 19.54 -17.75
C CYS A 4 1.93 20.64 -17.77
N ASP A 5 0.68 20.33 -18.11
CA ASP A 5 -0.42 21.29 -18.01
C ASP A 5 -1.71 20.60 -17.54
N CYS A 6 -1.81 20.36 -16.23
CA CYS A 6 -3.09 20.20 -15.53
C CYS A 6 -2.91 20.48 -14.02
N PHE A 7 -2.58 21.73 -13.67
CA PHE A 7 -2.78 22.27 -12.32
C PHE A 7 -3.63 23.55 -12.40
N CYS A 8 -4.91 23.38 -12.74
CA CYS A 8 -5.86 24.50 -12.83
C CYS A 8 -6.80 24.53 -11.61
N LEU A 9 -6.46 25.37 -10.64
CA LEU A 9 -7.33 25.84 -9.56
C LEU A 9 -8.51 26.63 -10.13
N ARG A 10 -9.72 26.05 -10.14
CA ARG A 10 -10.97 26.81 -10.37
C ARG A 10 -11.40 27.51 -9.09
N ARG A 11 -11.28 28.84 -9.06
CA ARG A 11 -11.86 29.74 -8.04
C ARG A 11 -13.29 30.12 -8.44
N HIS A 12 -14.25 29.92 -7.53
CA HIS A 12 -15.45 30.76 -7.44
C HIS A 12 -15.63 31.21 -5.98
N GLY A 13 -16.06 32.46 -5.80
CA GLY A 13 -15.98 33.20 -4.53
C GLY A 13 -17.31 33.49 -3.82
N ASN A 14 -17.15 34.11 -2.63
CA ASN A 14 -18.05 34.93 -1.76
C ASN A 14 -19.38 34.28 -1.28
N HIS A 15 -19.86 34.40 -0.03
CA HIS A 15 -19.77 35.41 1.06
C HIS A 15 -20.21 34.74 2.42
N PRO A 16 -20.40 35.41 3.60
CA PRO A 16 -19.95 34.94 4.93
C PRO A 16 -21.05 34.83 6.03
N SER A 17 -20.70 34.31 7.22
CA SER A 17 -21.03 34.81 8.60
C SER A 17 -21.07 33.67 9.63
N VAL A 18 -20.21 33.69 10.66
CA VAL A 18 -20.41 34.08 12.08
C VAL A 18 -21.18 33.06 12.93
N GLY A 19 -20.50 32.53 13.96
CA GLY A 19 -21.10 31.83 15.10
C GLY A 19 -20.01 31.29 16.03
N LYS A 20 -19.72 32.02 17.12
CA LYS A 20 -18.94 31.54 18.27
C LYS A 20 -19.84 30.61 19.07
N ASP A 21 -19.30 29.49 19.58
CA ASP A 21 -19.76 28.90 20.83
C ASP A 21 -18.63 28.05 21.45
N GLU A 22 -18.34 28.37 22.71
CA GLU A 22 -17.54 27.60 23.64
C GLU A 22 -18.33 26.37 24.08
N CYS A 23 -17.68 25.21 24.22
CA CYS A 23 -18.10 24.20 25.20
C CYS A 23 -16.93 23.28 25.58
N VAL A 24 -16.93 22.98 26.88
CA VAL A 24 -15.91 22.36 27.72
C VAL A 24 -16.26 20.90 27.97
N GLY A 25 -15.23 20.01 27.99
CA GLY A 25 -15.27 18.64 28.54
C GLY A 25 -16.06 17.64 27.67
N ILE A 26 -15.69 16.36 27.54
CA ILE A 26 -15.20 15.40 28.53
C ILE A 26 -14.46 14.29 27.74
N PHE A 27 -13.25 13.93 28.19
CA PHE A 27 -12.50 12.77 27.68
C PHE A 27 -13.10 11.44 28.17
N PRO A 28 -13.23 10.43 27.31
CA PRO A 28 -13.08 9.04 27.73
C PRO A 28 -11.72 8.53 27.28
N THR A 29 -10.85 8.28 28.26
CA THR A 29 -9.64 7.49 28.09
C THR A 29 -10.00 6.07 27.64
N TRP A 30 -9.37 5.58 26.57
CA TRP A 30 -9.33 4.15 26.27
C TRP A 30 -7.87 3.67 26.21
N PRO A 31 -7.55 2.58 26.90
CA PRO A 31 -6.21 2.04 27.00
C PRO A 31 -5.85 1.24 25.75
N SER A 32 -4.65 1.46 25.22
CA SER A 32 -3.98 0.52 24.31
C SER A 32 -3.65 -0.79 25.03
N PRO A 33 -3.81 -1.93 24.34
CA PRO A 33 -2.88 -3.04 24.51
C PRO A 33 -2.21 -3.45 23.18
N PRO A 34 -1.01 -4.06 23.24
CA PRO A 34 -0.16 -4.35 22.08
C PRO A 34 -0.66 -5.52 21.20
N PRO A 35 -0.14 -5.68 19.96
CA PRO A 35 -0.68 -6.62 19.00
C PRO A 35 -0.28 -8.07 19.35
N LYS A 36 -1.28 -8.95 19.42
CA LYS A 36 -1.09 -10.40 19.40
C LYS A 36 -1.39 -10.91 17.98
N SER A 37 -0.39 -11.54 17.39
CA SER A 37 -0.47 -12.58 16.33
C SER A 37 -1.78 -12.62 15.54
N ILE A 38 -1.74 -12.14 14.30
CA ILE A 38 -2.80 -12.37 13.31
C ILE A 38 -2.80 -13.88 12.99
N ILE A 39 -3.68 -14.61 13.69
CA ILE A 39 -4.11 -15.94 13.26
C ILE A 39 -5.22 -15.70 12.24
N LEU A 40 -4.90 -15.84 10.96
CA LEU A 40 -5.89 -15.89 9.89
C LEU A 40 -6.78 -17.12 10.11
N ARG A 41 -7.97 -16.92 10.68
CA ARG A 41 -9.04 -17.92 10.72
C ARG A 41 -9.67 -18.00 9.33
N ASN A 42 -9.62 -19.19 8.75
CA ASN A 42 -10.25 -19.55 7.49
C ASN A 42 -11.76 -19.81 7.71
N PRO A 43 -12.70 -18.99 7.18
CA PRO A 43 -14.13 -19.26 7.29
C PRO A 43 -14.64 -19.77 5.94
N GLY A 44 -14.77 -21.08 5.79
CA GLY A 44 -15.28 -21.64 4.53
C GLY A 44 -15.16 -23.15 4.41
N GLY A 45 -15.79 -23.88 5.33
CA GLY A 45 -16.07 -25.30 5.12
C GLY A 45 -17.10 -25.46 4.01
N VAL A 46 -16.63 -25.55 2.76
CA VAL A 46 -17.44 -26.00 1.63
C VAL A 46 -17.29 -27.51 1.52
N ASP A 47 -18.44 -28.15 1.59
CA ASP A 47 -18.72 -29.58 1.50
C ASP A 47 -17.87 -30.29 0.42
N ARG A 48 -16.94 -31.13 0.87
CA ARG A 48 -16.12 -32.00 0.02
C ARG A 48 -16.75 -33.39 -0.02
N SER A 49 -17.70 -33.58 -0.92
CA SER A 49 -18.06 -34.92 -1.37
C SER A 49 -18.28 -34.91 -2.89
N ASN A 50 -17.67 -35.87 -3.57
CA ASN A 50 -17.68 -36.13 -5.02
C ASN A 50 -16.83 -35.24 -5.94
N ARG A 51 -15.50 -35.42 -5.90
CA ARG A 51 -14.70 -35.47 -7.14
C ARG A 51 -14.13 -36.88 -7.31
N ARG A 52 -14.74 -37.60 -8.26
CA ARG A 52 -14.26 -38.90 -8.74
C ARG A 52 -12.82 -38.75 -9.25
N HIS A 53 -11.98 -39.72 -8.91
CA HIS A 53 -10.68 -39.93 -9.55
C HIS A 53 -10.90 -40.14 -11.06
N ASN A 54 -10.61 -39.11 -11.86
CA ASN A 54 -10.30 -39.29 -13.27
C ASN A 54 -8.79 -39.48 -13.40
N MET A 55 -8.42 -40.45 -14.26
CA MET A 55 -7.05 -40.75 -14.65
C MET A 55 -6.37 -39.53 -15.30
N PRO A 56 -5.06 -39.29 -15.06
CA PRO A 56 -4.28 -38.25 -15.71
C PRO A 56 -3.82 -38.75 -17.08
N GLY A 57 -4.16 -38.06 -18.17
CA GLY A 57 -3.72 -38.48 -19.49
C GLY A 57 -4.07 -37.50 -20.61
N ASP A 58 -5.34 -37.34 -20.94
CA ASP A 58 -5.72 -36.70 -22.21
C ASP A 58 -6.27 -35.27 -22.07
N ASP A 59 -6.95 -34.95 -20.96
CA ASP A 59 -7.55 -33.61 -20.74
C ASP A 59 -6.50 -32.54 -20.36
N ASP A 60 -5.38 -32.96 -19.76
CA ASP A 60 -4.30 -32.07 -19.31
C ASP A 60 -3.48 -31.54 -20.51
N ASP A 61 -3.30 -32.34 -21.56
CA ASP A 61 -2.50 -31.98 -22.73
C ASP A 61 -3.21 -30.96 -23.63
N ALA A 62 -4.51 -31.14 -23.86
CA ALA A 62 -5.31 -30.18 -24.63
C ALA A 62 -5.42 -28.82 -23.90
N SER A 63 -5.60 -28.86 -22.58
CA SER A 63 -5.65 -27.66 -21.74
C SER A 63 -4.30 -26.93 -21.71
N SER A 64 -3.20 -27.67 -21.65
CA SER A 64 -1.83 -27.13 -21.71
C SER A 64 -1.52 -26.49 -23.07
N ALA A 65 -1.93 -27.12 -24.18
CA ALA A 65 -1.76 -26.56 -25.52
C ALA A 65 -2.56 -25.26 -25.73
N ALA A 66 -3.80 -25.21 -25.22
CA ALA A 66 -4.61 -23.99 -25.26
C ALA A 66 -3.97 -22.85 -24.46
N LEU A 67 -3.40 -23.15 -23.28
CA LEU A 67 -2.72 -22.16 -22.45
C LEU A 67 -1.46 -21.62 -23.14
N LEU A 68 -0.68 -22.48 -23.81
CA LEU A 68 0.49 -22.05 -24.59
C LEU A 68 0.09 -21.17 -25.78
N ALA A 69 -0.99 -21.51 -26.48
CA ALA A 69 -1.51 -20.69 -27.58
C ALA A 69 -1.90 -19.29 -27.06
N ARG A 70 -2.58 -19.24 -25.91
CA ARG A 70 -2.97 -17.98 -25.26
C ARG A 70 -1.75 -17.18 -24.79
N PHE A 71 -0.74 -17.84 -24.22
CA PHE A 71 0.53 -17.20 -23.82
C PHE A 71 1.21 -16.50 -25.01
N ASN A 72 1.30 -17.18 -26.15
CA ASN A 72 1.91 -16.62 -27.36
C ASN A 72 1.07 -15.52 -28.01
N ALA A 73 -0.26 -15.63 -27.98
CA ALA A 73 -1.16 -14.69 -28.67
C ALA A 73 -1.49 -13.44 -27.84
N GLU A 74 -1.56 -13.56 -26.51
CA GLU A 74 -2.02 -12.49 -25.62
C GLU A 74 -0.89 -11.97 -24.73
N PHE A 75 -0.29 -12.85 -23.91
CA PHE A 75 0.62 -12.43 -22.85
C PHE A 75 1.95 -11.89 -23.40
N LEU A 76 2.60 -12.63 -24.32
CA LEU A 76 3.87 -12.22 -24.89
C LEU A 76 3.79 -10.85 -25.58
N PRO A 77 2.86 -10.59 -26.51
CA PRO A 77 2.73 -9.27 -27.12
C PRO A 77 2.49 -8.16 -26.09
N ALA A 78 1.65 -8.40 -25.08
CA ALA A 78 1.39 -7.43 -24.03
C ALA A 78 2.66 -7.10 -23.21
N ALA A 79 3.46 -8.11 -22.86
CA ALA A 79 4.70 -7.93 -22.13
C ALA A 79 5.73 -7.11 -22.92
N LEU A 80 5.78 -7.30 -24.24
CA LEU A 80 6.77 -6.68 -25.12
C LEU A 80 6.40 -5.27 -25.63
N ALA A 81 5.12 -4.90 -25.57
CA ALA A 81 4.58 -3.69 -26.22
C ALA A 81 5.34 -2.38 -25.96
N ASN A 82 5.94 -2.22 -24.77
CA ASN A 82 6.63 -1.00 -24.35
C ASN A 82 8.13 -1.20 -24.11
N LEU A 83 8.69 -2.31 -24.60
CA LEU A 83 10.11 -2.64 -24.41
C LEU A 83 10.95 -2.27 -25.64
N PRO A 84 12.17 -1.75 -25.45
CA PRO A 84 13.12 -1.53 -26.53
C PRO A 84 13.36 -2.80 -27.38
N PRO A 85 13.46 -2.70 -28.72
CA PRO A 85 13.58 -3.87 -29.60
C PRO A 85 14.78 -4.78 -29.28
N ASP A 86 15.86 -4.22 -28.76
CA ASP A 86 17.08 -4.94 -28.34
C ASP A 86 16.89 -5.75 -27.04
N VAL A 87 15.95 -5.34 -26.18
CA VAL A 87 15.63 -6.02 -24.91
C VAL A 87 14.57 -7.12 -25.09
N GLN A 88 13.69 -6.99 -26.09
CA GLN A 88 12.59 -7.93 -26.33
C GLN A 88 13.03 -9.41 -26.45
N PRO A 89 14.12 -9.78 -27.16
CA PRO A 89 14.55 -11.17 -27.26
C PRO A 89 14.92 -11.78 -25.89
N THR A 90 15.62 -11.02 -25.05
CA THR A 90 16.03 -11.45 -23.71
C THR A 90 14.81 -11.68 -22.81
N VAL A 91 13.86 -10.76 -22.83
CA VAL A 91 12.61 -10.89 -22.06
C VAL A 91 11.78 -12.06 -22.56
N THR A 92 11.65 -12.22 -23.89
CA THR A 92 10.95 -13.36 -24.50
C THR A 92 11.55 -14.69 -24.04
N ALA A 93 12.88 -14.84 -24.11
CA ALA A 93 13.55 -16.05 -23.67
C ALA A 93 13.32 -16.34 -22.18
N GLY A 94 13.35 -15.31 -21.33
CA GLY A 94 13.08 -15.42 -19.90
C GLY A 94 11.64 -15.84 -19.58
N LEU A 95 10.67 -15.28 -20.31
CA LEU A 95 9.25 -15.61 -20.18
C LEU A 95 8.96 -17.03 -20.67
N CYS A 96 9.44 -17.42 -21.86
CA CYS A 96 9.28 -18.79 -22.38
C CYS A 96 9.91 -19.81 -21.43
N LYS A 97 11.13 -19.56 -20.94
CA LYS A 97 11.78 -20.44 -19.94
C LYS A 97 10.95 -20.60 -18.68
N THR A 98 10.33 -19.51 -18.21
CA THR A 98 9.47 -19.53 -17.01
C THR A 98 8.13 -20.21 -17.29
N PHE A 99 7.58 -20.07 -18.49
CA PHE A 99 6.38 -20.76 -18.93
C PHE A 99 6.62 -22.27 -19.01
N ASP A 100 7.71 -22.70 -19.65
CA ASP A 100 8.03 -24.12 -19.80
C ASP A 100 8.33 -24.78 -18.45
N ASN A 101 9.13 -24.11 -17.62
CA ASN A 101 9.60 -24.61 -16.33
C ASN A 101 9.25 -23.63 -15.19
N PRO A 102 7.97 -23.54 -14.79
CA PRO A 102 7.57 -22.66 -13.71
C PRO A 102 8.12 -23.17 -12.37
N PRO A 103 8.42 -22.30 -11.38
CA PRO A 103 9.08 -22.69 -10.13
C PRO A 103 8.12 -23.36 -9.13
N VAL A 104 7.51 -24.49 -9.53
CA VAL A 104 6.44 -25.18 -8.80
C VAL A 104 6.82 -25.41 -7.34
N ALA A 105 7.95 -26.06 -7.07
CA ALA A 105 8.37 -26.39 -5.70
C ALA A 105 8.52 -25.16 -4.80
N SER A 106 9.04 -24.04 -5.34
CA SER A 106 9.17 -22.79 -4.58
C SER A 106 7.80 -22.17 -4.28
N CYS A 107 6.92 -22.12 -5.27
CA CYS A 107 5.56 -21.58 -5.09
C CYS A 107 4.69 -22.46 -4.18
N GLU A 108 4.83 -23.79 -4.22
CA GLU A 108 4.12 -24.70 -3.32
C GLU A 108 4.47 -24.43 -1.85
N MET A 109 5.76 -24.18 -1.57
CA MET A 109 6.22 -23.85 -0.23
C MET A 109 5.63 -22.53 0.26
N VAL A 110 5.68 -21.49 -0.58
CA VAL A 110 5.18 -20.15 -0.24
C VAL A 110 3.68 -20.16 -0.03
N LEU A 111 2.94 -20.80 -0.94
CA LEU A 111 1.47 -20.85 -0.90
C LEU A 111 0.95 -21.93 0.06
N SER A 112 1.82 -22.76 0.62
CA SER A 112 1.46 -23.93 1.44
C SER A 112 0.38 -24.80 0.78
N LYS A 113 0.47 -24.93 -0.55
CA LYS A 113 -0.53 -25.57 -1.41
C LYS A 113 0.16 -26.43 -2.46
N ARG A 114 -0.39 -27.61 -2.75
CA ARG A 114 0.07 -28.42 -3.88
C ARG A 114 -0.34 -27.79 -5.21
N LEU A 115 0.59 -27.69 -6.14
CA LEU A 115 0.41 -27.06 -7.44
C LEU A 115 1.02 -27.93 -8.54
N THR A 116 0.29 -28.05 -9.63
CA THR A 116 0.82 -28.53 -10.90
C THR A 116 1.51 -27.40 -11.66
N ALA A 117 2.36 -27.75 -12.63
CA ALA A 117 2.96 -26.76 -13.54
C ALA A 117 1.87 -26.01 -14.33
N TYR A 118 0.78 -26.69 -14.70
CA TYR A 118 -0.36 -26.07 -15.39
C TYR A 118 -1.03 -24.99 -14.54
N GLU A 119 -1.37 -25.31 -13.28
CA GLU A 119 -1.98 -24.34 -12.35
C GLU A 119 -1.06 -23.14 -12.11
N LEU A 120 0.25 -23.37 -11.94
CA LEU A 120 1.18 -22.27 -11.71
C LEU A 120 1.36 -21.39 -12.95
N ARG A 121 1.33 -21.95 -14.17
CA ARG A 121 1.30 -21.13 -15.41
C ARG A 121 0.04 -20.27 -15.45
N HIS A 122 -1.11 -20.84 -15.09
CA HIS A 122 -2.34 -20.07 -15.04
C HIS A 122 -2.23 -18.91 -14.05
N ILE A 123 -1.78 -19.17 -12.81
CA ILE A 123 -1.61 -18.13 -11.79
C ILE A 123 -0.63 -17.05 -12.26
N LEU A 124 0.53 -17.42 -12.83
CA LEU A 124 1.56 -16.45 -13.20
C LEU A 124 1.20 -15.60 -14.42
N PHE A 125 0.59 -16.20 -15.45
CA PHE A 125 0.40 -15.53 -16.75
C PHE A 125 -1.05 -15.07 -16.97
N PHE A 126 -2.03 -15.69 -16.32
CA PHE A 126 -3.45 -15.39 -16.49
C PHE A 126 -4.21 -15.46 -15.15
N PRO A 127 -3.78 -14.69 -14.14
CA PRO A 127 -4.43 -14.73 -12.83
C PRO A 127 -5.90 -14.31 -12.93
N SER A 128 -6.74 -15.04 -12.21
CA SER A 128 -8.08 -14.56 -11.87
C SER A 128 -8.02 -13.47 -10.79
N GLU A 129 -9.14 -12.79 -10.55
CA GLU A 129 -9.23 -11.81 -9.46
C GLU A 129 -8.96 -12.46 -8.09
N ASP A 130 -9.40 -13.71 -7.89
CA ASP A 130 -9.12 -14.47 -6.66
C ASP A 130 -7.63 -14.82 -6.53
N ASP A 131 -6.97 -15.20 -7.63
CA ASP A 131 -5.52 -15.44 -7.63
C ASP A 131 -4.76 -14.14 -7.26
N ALA A 132 -5.17 -13.00 -7.84
CA ALA A 132 -4.59 -11.70 -7.56
C ALA A 132 -4.77 -11.29 -6.09
N ALA A 133 -5.95 -11.51 -5.51
CA ALA A 133 -6.22 -11.17 -4.11
C ALA A 133 -5.54 -12.14 -3.12
N THR A 134 -5.50 -13.44 -3.42
CA THR A 134 -5.13 -14.48 -2.44
C THR A 134 -3.67 -14.91 -2.56
N TYR A 135 -3.14 -15.07 -3.78
CA TYR A 135 -1.80 -15.65 -3.98
C TYR A 135 -0.71 -14.61 -4.16
N TYR A 136 -0.98 -13.52 -4.89
CA TYR A 136 0.06 -12.55 -5.22
C TYR A 136 0.68 -11.84 -4.00
N PRO A 137 -0.07 -11.44 -2.95
CA PRO A 137 0.54 -10.88 -1.74
C PRO A 137 1.54 -11.86 -1.09
N LEU A 138 1.21 -13.16 -1.08
CA LEU A 138 2.10 -14.20 -0.55
C LEU A 138 3.32 -14.44 -1.47
N LEU A 139 3.11 -14.50 -2.79
CA LEU A 139 4.19 -14.73 -3.75
C LEU A 139 5.18 -13.57 -3.80
N ILE A 140 4.73 -12.32 -3.65
CA ILE A 140 5.57 -11.12 -3.74
C ILE A 140 6.18 -10.73 -2.38
N SER A 141 5.78 -11.37 -1.28
CA SER A 141 6.35 -11.10 0.04
C SER A 141 7.88 -11.27 0.03
N PRO A 142 8.63 -10.38 0.72
CA PRO A 142 10.08 -10.50 0.78
C PRO A 142 10.48 -11.81 1.45
N PRO A 143 11.66 -12.37 1.10
CA PRO A 143 12.21 -13.48 1.84
C PRO A 143 12.54 -13.06 3.29
N PRO A 144 12.57 -14.00 4.25
CA PRO A 144 13.00 -13.70 5.62
C PRO A 144 14.39 -13.06 5.67
N ASP A 145 14.66 -12.28 6.71
CA ASP A 145 15.95 -11.64 6.91
C ASP A 145 17.10 -12.66 6.91
N GLY A 146 18.17 -12.34 6.19
CA GLY A 146 19.34 -13.20 6.02
C GLY A 146 19.17 -14.36 5.02
N ALA A 147 17.95 -14.62 4.50
CA ALA A 147 17.77 -15.62 3.46
C ALA A 147 18.45 -15.18 2.15
N GLY A 148 19.17 -16.07 1.48
CA GLY A 148 19.83 -15.79 0.19
C GLY A 148 18.89 -15.83 -1.02
N ASP A 149 19.43 -15.56 -2.20
CA ASP A 149 18.65 -15.50 -3.47
C ASP A 149 18.13 -16.88 -3.91
N ASP A 150 18.68 -17.96 -3.34
CA ASP A 150 18.20 -19.31 -3.60
C ASP A 150 16.97 -19.72 -2.79
N HIS A 151 16.53 -18.89 -1.84
CA HIS A 151 15.39 -19.16 -0.99
C HIS A 151 14.08 -19.24 -1.80
N ALA A 152 13.19 -20.16 -1.42
CA ALA A 152 11.93 -20.40 -2.14
C ALA A 152 11.08 -19.12 -2.27
N GLN A 153 11.01 -18.31 -1.21
CA GLN A 153 10.30 -17.03 -1.22
C GLN A 153 10.86 -16.05 -2.26
N PHE A 154 12.19 -15.93 -2.40
CA PHE A 154 12.77 -15.02 -3.38
C PHE A 154 12.55 -15.52 -4.82
N LYS A 155 12.65 -16.83 -5.03
CA LYS A 155 12.35 -17.47 -6.33
C LYS A 155 10.90 -17.23 -6.74
N ALA A 156 9.95 -17.35 -5.81
CA ALA A 156 8.54 -17.04 -6.05
C ALA A 156 8.34 -15.53 -6.36
N LEU A 157 8.90 -14.65 -5.52
CA LEU A 157 8.84 -13.20 -5.67
C LEU A 157 9.33 -12.76 -7.04
N ALA A 158 10.54 -13.16 -7.42
CA ALA A 158 11.15 -12.72 -8.68
C ALA A 158 10.30 -13.11 -9.91
N LYS A 159 9.62 -14.27 -9.86
CA LYS A 159 8.75 -14.72 -10.94
C LYS A 159 7.39 -14.04 -10.93
N ALA A 160 6.73 -13.93 -9.79
CA ALA A 160 5.42 -13.28 -9.70
C ALA A 160 5.53 -11.78 -9.99
N LEU A 161 6.48 -11.08 -9.34
CA LEU A 161 6.66 -9.64 -9.47
C LEU A 161 7.04 -9.23 -10.90
N SER A 162 7.85 -10.03 -11.60
CA SER A 162 8.15 -9.75 -13.01
C SER A 162 6.91 -9.80 -13.90
N GLN A 163 5.96 -10.71 -13.67
CA GLN A 163 4.72 -10.74 -14.44
C GLN A 163 3.82 -9.53 -14.12
N VAL A 164 3.76 -9.13 -12.84
CA VAL A 164 3.02 -7.91 -12.44
C VAL A 164 3.61 -6.66 -13.07
N PHE A 165 4.94 -6.53 -13.00
CA PHE A 165 5.66 -5.40 -13.59
C PHE A 165 5.49 -5.34 -15.11
N LEU A 166 5.59 -6.48 -15.82
CA LEU A 166 5.49 -6.49 -17.27
C LEU A 166 4.06 -6.27 -17.75
N VAL A 167 3.08 -6.96 -17.18
CA VAL A 167 1.72 -7.05 -17.73
C VAL A 167 0.65 -6.66 -16.71
N HIS A 168 0.56 -7.36 -15.58
CA HIS A 168 -0.67 -7.34 -14.77
C HIS A 168 -0.97 -5.98 -14.13
N SER A 169 0.06 -5.20 -13.80
CA SER A 169 -0.09 -3.84 -13.25
C SER A 169 -0.79 -2.84 -14.18
N ARG A 170 -1.04 -3.21 -15.44
CA ARG A 170 -1.75 -2.36 -16.40
C ARG A 170 -3.27 -2.53 -16.36
N SER A 171 -3.78 -3.45 -15.55
CA SER A 171 -5.22 -3.69 -15.41
C SER A 171 -5.70 -3.32 -14.00
N TRP A 172 -6.53 -2.28 -13.91
CA TRP A 172 -7.15 -1.90 -12.65
C TRP A 172 -8.12 -2.97 -12.17
N GLU A 173 -9.13 -3.26 -13.00
CA GLU A 173 -10.28 -4.11 -12.66
C GLU A 173 -9.88 -5.55 -12.34
N SER A 174 -9.10 -6.17 -13.23
CA SER A 174 -8.86 -7.61 -13.17
C SER A 174 -7.68 -8.01 -12.29
N PHE A 175 -6.84 -7.05 -11.88
CA PHE A 175 -5.62 -7.35 -11.13
C PHE A 175 -5.31 -6.35 -10.02
N MET A 176 -5.09 -5.07 -10.32
CA MET A 176 -4.59 -4.13 -9.31
C MET A 176 -5.58 -3.94 -8.17
N ARG A 177 -6.88 -3.76 -8.45
CA ARG A 177 -7.90 -3.65 -7.41
C ARG A 177 -7.96 -4.90 -6.52
N PRO A 178 -8.18 -6.13 -7.03
CA PRO A 178 -8.21 -7.31 -6.16
C PRO A 178 -6.88 -7.53 -5.42
N TYR A 179 -5.73 -7.26 -6.06
CA TYR A 179 -4.42 -7.33 -5.41
C TYR A 179 -4.29 -6.34 -4.23
N ILE A 180 -4.72 -5.08 -4.41
CA ILE A 180 -4.76 -4.07 -3.33
C ILE A 180 -5.65 -4.53 -2.18
N LEU A 181 -6.86 -5.01 -2.50
CA LEU A 181 -7.82 -5.49 -1.49
C LEU A 181 -7.32 -6.74 -0.76
N GLY A 182 -6.43 -7.52 -1.38
CA GLY A 182 -5.73 -8.65 -0.78
C GLY A 182 -4.50 -8.30 0.07
N GLY A 183 -4.15 -7.02 0.23
CA GLY A 183 -2.95 -6.59 0.98
C GLY A 183 -1.69 -6.47 0.12
N GLY A 184 -1.85 -6.40 -1.21
CA GLY A 184 -0.75 -6.32 -2.15
C GLY A 184 0.11 -5.04 -2.03
N LEU A 185 -0.46 -3.91 -1.61
CA LEU A 185 0.31 -2.68 -1.41
C LEU A 185 1.30 -2.80 -0.25
N THR A 186 0.87 -3.35 0.89
CA THR A 186 1.76 -3.63 2.03
C THR A 186 2.93 -4.49 1.61
N THR A 187 2.66 -5.53 0.80
CA THR A 187 3.70 -6.41 0.26
C THR A 187 4.70 -5.65 -0.62
N LEU A 188 4.22 -4.77 -1.50
CA LEU A 188 5.10 -3.93 -2.33
C LEU A 188 5.97 -3.00 -1.46
N LEU A 189 5.42 -2.39 -0.41
CA LEU A 189 6.19 -1.54 0.51
C LEU A 189 7.33 -2.30 1.17
N MET A 190 7.06 -3.51 1.66
CA MET A 190 8.08 -4.35 2.27
C MET A 190 9.22 -4.67 1.29
N VAL A 191 8.90 -4.91 0.01
CA VAL A 191 9.91 -5.15 -1.04
C VAL A 191 10.69 -3.86 -1.38
N MET A 192 9.99 -2.72 -1.48
CA MET A 192 10.55 -1.41 -1.80
C MET A 192 11.49 -0.86 -0.72
N GLY A 193 11.22 -1.14 0.55
CA GLY A 193 12.04 -0.70 1.68
C GLY A 193 13.07 -1.72 2.13
N GLY A 194 12.76 -3.02 2.05
CA GLY A 194 13.52 -4.09 2.69
C GLY A 194 14.56 -4.79 1.80
N LEU A 195 14.41 -4.80 0.48
CA LEU A 195 15.37 -5.49 -0.39
C LEU A 195 16.63 -4.64 -0.64
N SER A 196 17.78 -5.20 -0.31
CA SER A 196 19.10 -4.62 -0.56
C SER A 196 20.13 -5.70 -0.86
N GLY A 197 21.33 -5.30 -1.27
CA GLY A 197 22.45 -6.22 -1.52
C GLY A 197 22.59 -6.61 -2.98
N SER A 198 22.31 -7.87 -3.32
CA SER A 198 22.60 -8.45 -4.64
C SER A 198 21.81 -7.79 -5.78
N GLU A 199 22.38 -7.81 -6.99
CA GLU A 199 21.73 -7.27 -8.20
C GLU A 199 20.30 -7.82 -8.43
N PRO A 200 20.01 -9.13 -8.27
CA PRO A 200 18.65 -9.64 -8.41
C PRO A 200 17.65 -9.00 -7.42
N ARG A 201 18.08 -8.70 -6.19
CA ARG A 201 17.25 -8.05 -5.18
C ARG A 201 16.97 -6.60 -5.51
N LEU A 202 17.99 -5.89 -5.99
CA LEU A 202 17.83 -4.52 -6.46
C LEU A 202 16.90 -4.44 -7.69
N MET A 203 16.98 -5.43 -8.59
CA MET A 203 16.04 -5.54 -9.71
C MET A 203 14.60 -5.77 -9.22
N ALA A 204 14.40 -6.67 -8.25
CA ALA A 204 13.09 -6.89 -7.64
C ALA A 204 12.54 -5.63 -6.95
N ARG A 205 13.39 -4.91 -6.21
CA ARG A 205 13.04 -3.62 -5.59
C ARG A 205 12.62 -2.58 -6.64
N SER A 206 13.37 -2.47 -7.74
CA SER A 206 13.03 -1.59 -8.87
C SER A 206 11.70 -1.95 -9.51
N GLN A 207 11.42 -3.24 -9.70
CA GLN A 207 10.12 -3.69 -10.21
C GLN A 207 8.98 -3.36 -9.25
N ALA A 208 9.15 -3.56 -7.94
CA ALA A 208 8.14 -3.20 -6.94
C ALA A 208 7.84 -1.70 -6.94
N MET A 209 8.88 -0.86 -6.96
CA MET A 209 8.75 0.60 -7.08
C MET A 209 7.97 1.00 -8.34
N ASN A 210 8.27 0.37 -9.48
CA ASN A 210 7.54 0.64 -10.73
C ASN A 210 6.07 0.20 -10.67
N VAL A 211 5.78 -0.95 -10.07
CA VAL A 211 4.40 -1.43 -9.89
C VAL A 211 3.63 -0.47 -8.99
N PHE A 212 4.24 -0.02 -7.89
CA PHE A 212 3.63 0.96 -7.00
C PHE A 212 3.41 2.30 -7.71
N TYR A 213 4.39 2.79 -8.46
CA TYR A 213 4.27 4.01 -9.26
C TYR A 213 3.13 3.93 -10.28
N ARG A 214 2.97 2.78 -10.96
CA ARG A 214 1.83 2.55 -11.87
C ARG A 214 0.49 2.51 -11.14
N CYS A 215 0.46 1.95 -9.93
CA CYS A 215 -0.74 1.98 -9.09
C CYS A 215 -1.22 3.41 -8.82
N THR A 216 -0.28 4.36 -8.73
CA THR A 216 -0.55 5.79 -8.53
C THR A 216 -0.81 6.56 -9.82
N ASN A 217 -0.86 5.90 -10.97
CA ASN A 217 -1.15 6.55 -12.25
C ASN A 217 -2.66 6.83 -12.38
N GLU A 218 -3.03 8.11 -12.53
CA GLU A 218 -4.42 8.55 -12.71
C GLU A 218 -5.05 8.03 -14.02
N ASP A 219 -4.24 7.68 -15.04
CA ASP A 219 -4.75 7.04 -16.26
C ASP A 219 -5.25 5.60 -16.01
N LEU A 220 -4.78 4.96 -14.93
CA LEU A 220 -5.18 3.61 -14.56
C LEU A 220 -6.39 3.63 -13.61
N HIS A 221 -6.37 4.53 -12.62
CA HIS A 221 -7.46 4.75 -11.68
C HIS A 221 -7.45 6.19 -11.16
N TYR A 222 -8.61 6.84 -11.20
CA TYR A 222 -8.79 8.21 -10.75
C TYR A 222 -8.85 8.30 -9.21
N TRP A 223 -7.68 8.31 -8.56
CA TRP A 223 -7.59 8.32 -7.10
C TRP A 223 -8.13 9.61 -6.45
N HIS A 224 -8.12 10.70 -7.20
CA HIS A 224 -8.60 12.00 -6.73
C HIS A 224 -10.13 12.11 -6.78
N ASP A 225 -10.81 11.25 -7.51
CA ASP A 225 -12.27 11.21 -7.47
C ASP A 225 -12.75 10.60 -6.15
N THR A 226 -13.81 11.17 -5.57
CA THR A 226 -14.43 10.58 -4.36
C THR A 226 -15.29 9.40 -4.80
N PRO A 227 -15.07 8.17 -4.30
CA PRO A 227 -15.83 7.03 -4.73
C PRO A 227 -17.28 7.19 -4.30
N ALA A 228 -18.21 6.77 -5.16
CA ALA A 228 -19.62 6.78 -4.83
C ALA A 228 -19.89 5.86 -3.61
N LYS A 229 -20.95 6.14 -2.84
CA LYS A 229 -21.33 5.30 -1.68
C LYS A 229 -21.53 3.81 -2.07
N THR A 230 -21.89 3.54 -3.32
CA THR A 230 -22.11 2.21 -3.89
C THR A 230 -20.82 1.49 -4.33
N GLN A 231 -19.69 2.19 -4.45
CA GLN A 231 -18.40 1.61 -4.84
C GLN A 231 -17.61 1.19 -3.60
N THR A 232 -18.03 0.08 -2.99
CA THR A 232 -17.44 -0.41 -1.73
C THR A 232 -15.96 -0.76 -1.88
N ASP A 233 -15.58 -1.33 -3.02
CA ASP A 233 -14.21 -1.80 -3.25
C ASP A 233 -13.23 -0.66 -3.50
N ASP A 234 -13.62 0.36 -4.27
CA ASP A 234 -12.78 1.55 -4.44
C ASP A 234 -12.59 2.29 -3.11
N ARG A 235 -13.65 2.42 -2.29
CA ARG A 235 -13.53 2.98 -0.93
C ARG A 235 -12.53 2.20 -0.08
N ARG A 236 -12.61 0.87 -0.10
CA ARG A 236 -11.66 0.00 0.61
C ARG A 236 -10.23 0.17 0.08
N ALA A 237 -10.04 0.34 -1.23
CA ALA A 237 -8.72 0.61 -1.81
C ALA A 237 -8.12 1.93 -1.27
N HIS A 238 -8.94 2.98 -1.12
CA HIS A 238 -8.51 4.23 -0.46
C HIS A 238 -8.17 4.05 1.01
N GLU A 239 -8.98 3.28 1.76
CA GLU A 239 -8.71 2.96 3.16
C GLU A 239 -7.40 2.19 3.32
N VAL A 240 -7.14 1.21 2.43
CA VAL A 240 -5.87 0.49 2.38
C VAL A 240 -4.72 1.45 2.10
N MET A 241 -4.79 2.29 1.05
CA MET A 241 -3.73 3.26 0.75
C MET A 241 -3.46 4.23 1.91
N LEU A 242 -4.50 4.70 2.60
CA LEU A 242 -4.36 5.56 3.77
C LEU A 242 -3.68 4.84 4.93
N SER A 243 -4.01 3.56 5.16
CA SER A 243 -3.44 2.76 6.25
C SER A 243 -1.93 2.57 6.17
N LEU A 244 -1.34 2.79 4.98
CA LEU A 244 0.08 2.63 4.73
C LEU A 244 0.92 3.86 5.11
N HIS A 245 0.29 4.94 5.58
CA HIS A 245 0.88 6.26 5.69
C HIS A 245 2.35 6.32 6.18
N GLY A 246 2.64 5.82 7.39
CA GLY A 246 3.99 5.89 7.97
C GLY A 246 5.00 4.95 7.28
N GLU A 247 4.58 3.71 7.02
CA GLU A 247 5.42 2.71 6.33
C GLU A 247 5.75 3.13 4.89
N LEU A 248 4.81 3.77 4.19
CA LEU A 248 4.99 4.28 2.84
C LEU A 248 6.06 5.37 2.83
N ILE A 249 5.95 6.39 3.69
CA ILE A 249 6.94 7.47 3.77
C ILE A 249 8.33 6.89 4.07
N THR A 250 8.42 5.99 5.05
CA THR A 250 9.67 5.31 5.41
C THR A 250 10.28 4.54 4.22
N ALA A 251 9.46 3.75 3.52
CA ALA A 251 9.91 2.98 2.36
C ALA A 251 10.35 3.89 1.20
N LEU A 252 9.69 5.02 0.96
CA LEU A 252 10.07 5.97 -0.08
C LEU A 252 11.39 6.69 0.26
N VAL A 253 11.55 7.14 1.51
CA VAL A 253 12.78 7.79 1.99
C VAL A 253 13.98 6.85 1.90
N ALA A 254 13.79 5.53 2.09
CA ALA A 254 14.84 4.54 1.91
C ALA A 254 15.37 4.44 0.45
N ASN A 255 14.74 5.11 -0.51
CA ASN A 255 15.15 5.15 -1.93
C ASN A 255 15.77 6.51 -2.32
N LYS A 256 15.99 7.44 -1.38
CA LYS A 256 16.64 8.75 -1.62
C LYS A 256 18.12 8.61 -2.01
N PRO A 257 18.80 9.69 -2.46
CA PRO A 257 20.21 9.64 -2.79
C PRO A 257 21.09 9.33 -1.56
N PRO A 258 22.15 8.50 -1.67
CA PRO A 258 22.56 7.75 -2.87
C PRO A 258 21.59 6.60 -3.19
N SER A 259 21.05 6.62 -4.41
CA SER A 259 19.95 5.74 -4.83
C SER A 259 20.37 4.27 -4.92
N PRO A 260 19.52 3.32 -4.49
CA PRO A 260 19.82 1.88 -4.57
C PRO A 260 19.88 1.35 -6.02
N PHE A 261 19.22 2.03 -6.96
CA PHE A 261 19.26 1.74 -8.39
C PHE A 261 18.98 3.02 -9.21
N PRO A 262 19.31 3.06 -10.51
CA PRO A 262 19.06 4.22 -11.35
C PRO A 262 17.57 4.62 -11.40
N GLY A 263 17.27 5.89 -11.13
CA GLY A 263 15.91 6.43 -11.13
C GLY A 263 15.06 6.10 -9.88
N ALA A 264 15.59 5.35 -8.90
CA ALA A 264 14.85 5.01 -7.67
C ALA A 264 14.36 6.26 -6.92
N SER A 265 15.27 7.24 -6.81
CA SER A 265 15.08 8.46 -6.05
C SER A 265 14.03 9.37 -6.67
N GLU A 266 14.14 9.68 -7.97
CA GLU A 266 13.11 10.43 -8.68
C GLU A 266 11.73 9.75 -8.58
N MET A 267 11.67 8.42 -8.76
CA MET A 267 10.41 7.67 -8.67
C MET A 267 9.80 7.74 -7.26
N ALA A 268 10.62 7.59 -6.22
CA ALA A 268 10.16 7.70 -4.84
C ALA A 268 9.63 9.10 -4.53
N LEU A 269 10.31 10.15 -5.01
CA LEU A 269 9.85 11.53 -4.85
C LEU A 269 8.53 11.79 -5.59
N ARG A 270 8.34 11.22 -6.79
CA ARG A 270 7.08 11.32 -7.53
C ARG A 270 5.93 10.61 -6.81
N ILE A 271 6.16 9.42 -6.26
CA ILE A 271 5.15 8.71 -5.44
C ILE A 271 4.81 9.52 -4.18
N LEU A 272 5.83 10.08 -3.51
CA LEU A 272 5.62 10.95 -2.35
C LEU A 272 4.79 12.19 -2.72
N ALA A 273 5.12 12.84 -3.84
CA ALA A 273 4.39 13.99 -4.35
C ALA A 273 2.91 13.67 -4.57
N TRP A 274 2.65 12.56 -5.27
CA TRP A 274 1.31 12.06 -5.53
C TRP A 274 0.57 11.78 -4.23
N TYR A 275 1.20 11.05 -3.29
CA TYR A 275 0.57 10.66 -2.03
C TYR A 275 0.19 11.88 -1.18
N LEU A 276 1.11 12.84 -1.01
CA LEU A 276 0.83 14.07 -0.28
C LEU A 276 -0.25 14.91 -0.97
N GLY A 277 -0.25 14.96 -2.30
CA GLY A 277 -1.30 15.59 -3.10
C GLY A 277 -2.67 14.97 -2.87
N TRP A 278 -2.74 13.64 -2.93
CA TRP A 278 -3.93 12.84 -2.70
C TRP A 278 -4.48 12.99 -1.27
N VAL A 279 -3.62 12.87 -0.25
CA VAL A 279 -3.99 13.08 1.16
C VAL A 279 -4.51 14.50 1.37
N ARG A 280 -3.82 15.51 0.84
CA ARG A 280 -4.27 16.92 0.92
C ARG A 280 -5.62 17.11 0.23
N HIS A 281 -5.84 16.49 -0.92
CA HIS A 281 -7.10 16.59 -1.65
C HIS A 281 -8.26 15.97 -0.86
N ARG A 282 -8.05 14.82 -0.22
CA ARG A 282 -9.09 14.07 0.50
C ARG A 282 -9.37 14.58 1.91
N PHE A 283 -8.33 14.96 2.64
CA PHE A 283 -8.41 15.24 4.08
C PHE A 283 -8.00 16.67 4.44
N GLY A 284 -7.34 17.38 3.53
CA GLY A 284 -6.93 18.75 3.74
C GLY A 284 -8.07 19.73 3.51
N ASN A 285 -8.19 20.72 4.39
CA ASN A 285 -8.88 21.97 4.06
C ASN A 285 -7.84 23.09 4.09
N PRO A 286 -7.43 23.66 2.94
CA PRO A 286 -6.36 24.66 2.89
C PRO A 286 -6.60 25.89 3.79
N LYS A 287 -7.85 26.17 4.16
CA LYS A 287 -8.22 27.34 4.97
C LYS A 287 -8.34 27.02 6.46
N GLU A 288 -8.67 25.78 6.81
CA GLU A 288 -9.01 25.40 8.19
C GLU A 288 -8.02 24.41 8.78
N ARG A 289 -7.50 23.49 7.97
CA ARG A 289 -6.62 22.38 8.35
C ARG A 289 -5.69 22.06 7.18
N PRO A 290 -4.65 22.88 6.94
CA PRO A 290 -3.66 22.55 5.93
C PRO A 290 -2.94 21.25 6.34
N LEU A 291 -2.62 20.42 5.35
CA LEU A 291 -1.72 19.28 5.58
C LEU A 291 -0.33 19.84 5.93
N ARG A 292 0.16 19.53 7.13
CA ARG A 292 1.48 19.93 7.62
C ARG A 292 2.35 18.69 7.73
N LEU A 293 3.61 18.83 7.36
CA LEU A 293 4.60 17.75 7.43
C LEU A 293 5.47 17.93 8.67
N SER A 294 6.08 16.84 9.15
CA SER A 294 7.06 16.91 10.23
C SER A 294 8.31 17.68 9.79
N SER A 295 9.01 18.28 10.76
CA SER A 295 10.29 18.97 10.51
C SER A 295 11.31 18.04 9.85
N ARG A 296 11.32 16.75 10.24
CA ARG A 296 12.19 15.70 9.69
C ARG A 296 11.90 15.42 8.22
N LEU A 297 10.62 15.28 7.85
CA LEU A 297 10.25 15.02 6.47
C LEU A 297 10.53 16.22 5.56
N LEU A 298 10.29 17.45 6.02
CA LEU A 298 10.63 18.66 5.28
C LEU A 298 12.15 18.79 5.06
N ALA A 299 12.96 18.52 6.09
CA ALA A 299 14.40 18.47 5.97
C ALA A 299 14.85 17.40 4.96
N THR A 300 14.24 16.21 5.02
CA THR A 300 14.52 15.11 4.07
C THR A 300 14.21 15.51 2.62
N ILE A 301 13.08 16.17 2.37
CA ILE A 301 12.71 16.65 1.02
C ILE A 301 13.70 17.73 0.54
N ARG A 302 14.17 18.60 1.44
CA ARG A 302 15.20 19.59 1.10
C ARG A 302 16.52 18.92 0.71
N GLU A 303 17.01 17.99 1.52
CA GLU A 303 18.22 17.22 1.23
C GLU A 303 18.12 16.50 -0.12
N TRP A 304 16.93 15.98 -0.44
CA TRP A 304 16.62 15.34 -1.71
C TRP A 304 16.89 16.27 -2.90
N ALA A 305 16.34 17.50 -2.83
CA ALA A 305 16.53 18.51 -3.86
C ALA A 305 17.98 18.98 -3.98
N GLU A 306 18.69 19.09 -2.86
CA GLU A 306 20.11 19.51 -2.84
C GLU A 306 21.04 18.44 -3.41
N SER A 307 20.69 17.16 -3.23
CA SER A 307 21.48 16.02 -3.71
C SER A 307 21.23 15.69 -5.20
N ALA A 308 20.12 16.15 -5.76
CA ALA A 308 19.74 15.91 -7.15
C ALA A 308 20.60 16.73 -8.13
N ALA A 309 20.80 16.19 -9.34
CA ALA A 309 21.59 16.85 -10.37
C ALA A 309 20.97 18.21 -10.77
N GLU A 310 21.82 19.19 -11.08
CA GLU A 310 21.37 20.52 -11.50
C GLU A 310 20.51 20.45 -12.76
N GLY A 311 19.35 21.13 -12.75
CA GLY A 311 18.39 21.12 -13.86
C GLY A 311 17.63 19.81 -14.06
N SER A 312 17.67 18.87 -13.11
CA SER A 312 16.86 17.64 -13.18
C SER A 312 15.42 17.88 -12.71
N ASP A 313 14.48 17.12 -13.30
CA ASP A 313 13.07 17.09 -12.88
C ASP A 313 12.93 16.74 -11.39
N GLU A 314 13.82 15.88 -10.88
CA GLU A 314 13.90 15.49 -9.47
C GLU A 314 14.18 16.71 -8.56
N LYS A 315 15.19 17.52 -8.91
CA LYS A 315 15.54 18.73 -8.17
C LYS A 315 14.38 19.72 -8.17
N GLU A 316 13.78 19.96 -9.33
CA GLU A 316 12.63 20.86 -9.44
C GLU A 316 11.44 20.39 -8.61
N LEU A 317 11.11 19.10 -8.65
CA LEU A 317 10.02 18.52 -7.90
C LEU A 317 10.27 18.63 -6.38
N GLY A 318 11.50 18.36 -5.93
CA GLY A 318 11.88 18.47 -4.53
C GLY A 318 11.73 19.89 -3.99
N ILE A 319 12.19 20.90 -4.75
CA ILE A 319 12.01 22.32 -4.40
C ILE A 319 10.51 22.66 -4.31
N LYS A 320 9.73 22.29 -5.34
CA LYS A 320 8.29 22.57 -5.39
C LYS A 320 7.54 21.96 -4.20
N LEU A 321 7.86 20.72 -3.84
CA LEU A 321 7.26 20.05 -2.69
C LEU A 321 7.65 20.70 -1.36
N HIS A 322 8.93 20.98 -1.17
CA HIS A 322 9.41 21.64 0.04
C HIS A 322 8.72 23.01 0.22
N ASP A 323 8.61 23.80 -0.84
CA ASP A 323 7.99 25.13 -0.76
C ASP A 323 6.47 25.06 -0.55
N ASP A 324 5.78 24.13 -1.22
CA ASP A 324 4.32 23.97 -1.10
C ASP A 324 3.90 23.52 0.31
N PHE A 325 4.63 22.59 0.92
CA PHE A 325 4.31 22.07 2.24
C PHE A 325 5.00 22.84 3.39
N GLY A 326 6.17 23.44 3.15
CA GLY A 326 6.92 24.21 4.15
C GLY A 326 6.27 25.54 4.54
N ARG A 327 5.48 26.15 3.65
CA ARG A 327 4.80 27.44 3.90
C ARG A 327 3.81 27.44 5.08
N PHE A 328 3.34 26.26 5.49
CA PHE A 328 2.39 26.12 6.60
C PHE A 328 3.09 25.90 7.95
N GLY A 329 4.42 25.87 7.99
CA GLY A 329 5.20 25.52 9.18
C GLY A 329 5.13 24.03 9.49
N ALA A 330 6.24 23.51 10.01
CA ALA A 330 6.36 22.10 10.38
C ALA A 330 5.56 21.78 11.66
N ILE A 331 5.21 20.50 11.82
CA ILE A 331 4.83 19.96 13.12
C ILE A 331 6.12 19.48 13.80
N ASP A 332 6.46 20.07 14.94
CA ASP A 332 7.54 19.56 15.79
C ASP A 332 6.95 18.54 16.76
N ASP A 333 7.61 17.37 16.89
CA ASP A 333 7.21 16.27 17.80
C ASP A 333 7.20 16.66 19.30
N SER A 334 7.52 17.91 19.62
CA SER A 334 7.72 18.41 20.98
C SER A 334 6.49 19.12 21.59
N ALA A 335 5.33 19.11 20.92
CA ALA A 335 4.11 19.74 21.46
C ALA A 335 3.19 18.80 22.26
N SER A 336 3.62 17.57 22.60
CA SER A 336 2.87 16.65 23.49
C SER A 336 3.48 16.52 24.90
N GLY A 337 4.46 17.36 25.27
CA GLY A 337 5.31 17.13 26.45
C GLY A 337 5.48 18.27 27.44
N ALA A 338 4.67 19.34 27.40
CA ALA A 338 4.83 20.44 28.36
C ALA A 338 3.51 21.17 28.69
N SER A 339 2.76 20.63 29.65
CA SER A 339 2.04 21.45 30.64
C SER A 339 1.54 20.58 31.81
N SER A 340 2.35 20.46 32.86
CA SER A 340 1.90 20.58 34.25
C SER A 340 3.09 20.43 35.20
N SER A 341 3.80 21.54 35.38
CA SER A 341 4.54 21.78 36.62
C SER A 341 3.57 22.44 37.60
N SER A 342 3.05 21.68 38.57
CA SER A 342 2.78 22.24 39.90
C SER A 342 2.90 21.15 40.96
N ASP A 343 3.95 21.32 41.72
CA ASP A 343 4.34 20.74 43.00
C ASP A 343 3.18 20.68 44.02
N ALA A 344 3.00 19.53 44.70
CA ALA A 344 2.90 19.40 46.17
C ALA A 344 2.34 18.04 46.66
N SER A 345 3.10 17.43 47.59
CA SER A 345 2.66 16.72 48.80
C SER A 345 2.23 15.24 48.76
N GLU A 346 3.15 14.42 49.29
CA GLU A 346 3.04 13.35 50.31
C GLU A 346 1.76 12.48 50.47
N THR A 347 2.03 11.16 50.59
CA THR A 347 1.22 9.95 50.83
C THR A 347 0.75 9.81 52.31
N PRO A 348 0.07 8.72 52.81
CA PRO A 348 -0.47 7.48 52.21
C PRO A 348 -1.82 6.90 52.77
N ALA A 349 -2.24 5.77 52.16
CA ALA A 349 -2.95 4.59 52.71
C ALA A 349 -4.50 4.55 52.85
N GLY A 350 -5.11 3.44 52.40
CA GLY A 350 -6.36 2.90 52.97
C GLY A 350 -7.42 2.23 52.05
N VAL A 351 -7.26 0.92 51.78
CA VAL A 351 -8.23 -0.20 51.84
C VAL A 351 -9.74 -0.06 51.44
N GLY A 352 -10.23 -1.04 50.64
CA GLY A 352 -11.62 -1.56 50.60
C GLY A 352 -12.30 -1.41 49.22
N ALA A 353 -12.58 -2.40 48.36
CA ALA A 353 -13.27 -3.71 48.45
C ALA A 353 -14.81 -3.63 48.64
N LEU A 354 -15.53 -4.20 47.64
CA LEU A 354 -16.94 -4.67 47.63
C LEU A 354 -18.02 -3.56 47.70
N GLU A 355 -19.24 -3.64 47.18
CA GLU A 355 -20.08 -4.71 46.62
C GLU A 355 -21.31 -4.06 45.93
N VAL A 356 -22.06 -4.89 45.19
CA VAL A 356 -23.49 -4.83 44.75
C VAL A 356 -24.38 -3.64 45.15
N ASP A 357 -25.28 -3.18 44.25
CA ASP A 357 -26.59 -3.81 44.13
C ASP A 357 -27.49 -3.25 43.02
N ALA A 358 -28.46 -4.09 42.66
CA ALA A 358 -29.45 -3.96 41.61
C ALA A 358 -30.66 -3.05 41.98
N LEU A 359 -31.65 -3.03 41.07
CA LEU A 359 -33.01 -2.41 41.08
C LEU A 359 -33.05 -1.09 40.29
N LYS A 360 -34.01 -0.80 39.40
CA LYS A 360 -35.38 -1.30 39.21
C LYS A 360 -35.93 -0.78 37.87
N HIS A 361 -36.72 -1.62 37.20
CA HIS A 361 -37.98 -1.34 36.49
C HIS A 361 -38.32 0.05 35.95
N GLY A 362 -38.76 0.06 34.68
CA GLY A 362 -39.60 1.08 34.08
C GLY A 362 -39.89 0.75 32.62
N ASP A 363 -41.04 0.12 32.36
CA ASP A 363 -41.71 0.15 31.05
C ASP A 363 -42.09 1.61 30.74
N ASP A 364 -41.86 2.11 29.52
CA ASP A 364 -42.89 2.85 28.76
C ASP A 364 -42.47 3.15 27.32
N ASP A 365 -43.49 3.28 26.48
CA ASP A 365 -43.55 3.42 25.03
C ASP A 365 -42.92 4.72 24.46
N GLY A 366 -42.57 4.70 23.16
CA GLY A 366 -42.52 5.93 22.37
C GLY A 366 -41.58 5.93 21.17
N GLY A 367 -42.16 5.85 19.97
CA GLY A 367 -41.43 5.95 18.70
C GLY A 367 -40.78 7.30 18.43
N GLY A 368 -39.72 7.29 17.62
CA GLY A 368 -39.07 8.48 17.09
C GLY A 368 -37.92 8.12 16.16
N ALA A 369 -38.04 8.52 14.89
CA ALA A 369 -37.06 8.31 13.84
C ALA A 369 -35.67 8.86 14.25
N LYS A 370 -34.62 8.03 14.10
CA LYS A 370 -33.23 8.46 14.26
C LYS A 370 -32.60 8.63 12.89
N GLU A 371 -32.30 9.88 12.55
CA GLU A 371 -31.28 10.23 11.57
C GLU A 371 -29.92 9.69 12.07
N ASN A 372 -29.27 8.88 11.23
CA ASN A 372 -27.93 8.38 11.51
C ASN A 372 -26.93 9.51 11.29
N HIS A 373 -26.45 10.08 12.39
CA HIS A 373 -25.25 10.90 12.42
C HIS A 373 -24.04 9.99 12.14
N GLU A 374 -23.46 10.10 10.93
CA GLU A 374 -22.16 9.51 10.61
C GLU A 374 -21.09 10.11 11.55
N PRO A 375 -20.28 9.29 12.25
CA PRO A 375 -19.21 9.79 13.10
C PRO A 375 -18.11 10.43 12.25
N LYS A 376 -17.71 11.67 12.60
CA LYS A 376 -16.54 12.34 12.02
C LYS A 376 -15.26 11.61 12.48
N PRO A 377 -14.39 11.14 11.58
CA PRO A 377 -13.09 10.63 11.98
C PRO A 377 -12.18 11.78 12.42
N SER A 378 -11.41 11.51 13.47
CA SER A 378 -10.39 12.36 14.07
C SER A 378 -9.20 12.61 13.14
N ILE A 379 -8.45 13.66 13.46
CA ILE A 379 -7.13 14.06 12.97
C ILE A 379 -6.30 12.87 12.43
N VAL A 380 -5.83 12.99 11.18
CA VAL A 380 -4.73 12.17 10.66
C VAL A 380 -3.45 12.96 10.92
N GLU A 381 -2.80 12.67 12.04
CA GLU A 381 -1.42 13.07 12.29
C GLU A 381 -0.48 12.03 11.70
N VAL A 382 0.54 12.54 11.01
CA VAL A 382 1.59 11.77 10.33
C VAL A 382 2.73 11.61 11.34
N PHE A 383 2.77 10.49 12.05
CA PHE A 383 3.86 10.14 12.95
C PHE A 383 4.78 9.11 12.28
N ASP A 384 6.07 9.42 12.25
CA ASP A 384 7.12 8.45 11.93
C ASP A 384 7.45 7.69 13.23
N ASP A 385 7.01 6.44 13.36
CA ASP A 385 7.52 5.53 14.40
C ASP A 385 8.92 5.06 14.02
N ASP A 386 9.85 5.19 14.97
CA ASP A 386 11.29 5.00 14.83
C ASP A 386 11.66 3.50 14.72
N PRO A 387 12.16 3.00 13.58
CA PRO A 387 12.74 1.67 13.51
C PRO A 387 14.21 1.86 13.15
N LEU A 388 15.08 2.02 14.15
CA LEU A 388 16.52 1.69 14.14
C LEU A 388 17.22 2.39 15.32
N GLY A 389 16.84 1.99 16.54
CA GLY A 389 17.74 2.08 17.68
C GLY A 389 18.69 0.88 17.66
N MET A 390 19.84 1.01 17.00
CA MET A 390 21.01 0.18 17.27
C MET A 390 22.26 1.06 17.31
N ASP A 391 22.88 1.08 18.49
CA ASP A 391 24.25 1.52 18.74
C ASP A 391 25.28 0.69 17.95
#